data_AF-A4FJJ9-F1
#
_entry.id   AF-A4FJJ9-F1
#
_cell.length_a   1.000
_cell.length_b   1.000
_cell.length_c   1.000
_cell.angle_alpha   90.00
_cell.angle_beta   90.00
_cell.angle_gamma   90.00
#
_symmetry.space_group_name_H-M   'P 1'
#
loop_
_entity.id
_entity.type
_entity.pdbx_description
1 polymer ?
#
loop_
_entity_poly.entity_id
_entity_poly.type
_entity_poly.pdbx_seq_one_letter_code
_entity_poly.pdbx_strand_id
1 'polypeptide(L)'
;MTDELVTRHVAELLARERARLDAGIPGAPIRAYDVISGASGIGRYLLLHPRHHTLLRHLLAYLVRLTAPVAAHGVTVPGWWVSTVPNPARPHDFPCGRLNLGLAHGICGPMTLLAFARQAGIRVPGDDEAIASIAEELLTYQDERGQWPGTVALEDIVLDGENDPVEPGLCHGRAGALHLTSVLAHDTGDARLVAQLPRLAERVLDLPTPEHPFRFARENTSSRPRLGFLDGAAGIALALHRYADGPQRTIWEAALMVC
;
A
#
# COMPACT_ATOMS: atom_id res chain seq x y z
N MET A 1 -7.40 -28.83 -3.79
CA MET A 1 -6.98 -28.30 -5.11
C MET A 1 -6.58 -26.82 -5.04
N THR A 2 -7.46 -25.90 -4.62
CA THR A 2 -7.12 -24.45 -4.55
C THR A 2 -5.96 -24.15 -3.59
N ASP A 3 -5.96 -24.75 -2.39
CA ASP A 3 -4.90 -24.55 -1.41
C ASP A 3 -3.50 -24.97 -1.87
N GLU A 4 -3.39 -26.11 -2.56
CA GLU A 4 -2.11 -26.59 -3.08
C GLU A 4 -1.55 -25.66 -4.16
N LEU A 5 -2.43 -25.06 -4.97
CA LEU A 5 -2.04 -24.06 -5.96
C LEU A 5 -1.53 -22.79 -5.29
N VAL A 6 -2.22 -22.30 -4.24
CA VAL A 6 -1.77 -21.14 -3.47
C VAL A 6 -0.43 -21.40 -2.81
N THR A 7 -0.26 -22.54 -2.13
CA THR A 7 1.01 -22.90 -1.47
C THR A 7 2.16 -22.97 -2.47
N ARG A 8 1.95 -23.61 -3.63
CA ARG A 8 2.95 -23.70 -4.69
C ARG A 8 3.32 -22.31 -5.23
N HIS A 9 2.33 -21.49 -5.53
CA HIS A 9 2.53 -20.15 -6.05
C HIS A 9 3.34 -19.27 -5.07
N VAL A 10 3.01 -19.31 -3.78
CA VAL A 10 3.78 -18.60 -2.74
C VAL A 10 5.20 -19.14 -2.64
N ALA A 11 5.39 -20.46 -2.63
CA ALA A 11 6.72 -21.05 -2.56
C ALA A 11 7.60 -20.61 -3.75
N GLU A 12 7.06 -20.58 -4.97
CA GLU A 12 7.77 -20.09 -6.15
C GLU A 12 8.07 -18.59 -6.10
N LEU A 13 7.13 -17.77 -5.60
CA LEU A 13 7.36 -16.34 -5.37
C LEU A 13 8.51 -16.14 -4.38
N LEU A 14 8.44 -16.79 -3.22
CA LEU A 14 9.46 -16.65 -2.17
C LEU A 14 10.83 -17.18 -2.62
N ALA A 15 10.88 -18.27 -3.38
CA ALA A 15 12.13 -18.78 -3.93
C ALA A 15 12.77 -17.79 -4.91
N ARG A 16 11.98 -17.20 -5.81
CA ARG A 16 12.45 -16.19 -6.77
C ARG A 16 12.98 -14.94 -6.07
N GLU A 17 12.22 -14.42 -5.11
CA GLU A 17 12.60 -13.21 -4.38
C GLU A 17 13.76 -13.45 -3.42
N ARG A 18 13.85 -14.65 -2.81
CA ARG A 18 15.02 -15.07 -2.03
C ARG A 18 16.27 -15.02 -2.88
N ALA A 19 16.26 -15.65 -4.06
CA ALA A 19 17.39 -15.66 -4.97
C ALA A 19 17.78 -14.24 -5.42
N ARG A 20 16.81 -13.38 -5.73
CA ARG A 20 17.04 -11.97 -6.09
C ARG A 20 17.76 -11.21 -4.96
N LEU A 21 17.22 -11.29 -3.75
CA LEU A 21 17.75 -10.58 -2.58
C LEU A 21 19.12 -11.13 -2.16
N ASP A 22 19.36 -12.44 -2.27
CA ASP A 22 20.64 -13.07 -1.96
C ASP A 22 21.71 -12.72 -3.00
N ALA A 23 21.32 -12.49 -4.26
CA ALA A 23 22.19 -11.98 -5.32
C ALA A 23 22.43 -10.46 -5.23
N GLY A 24 21.84 -9.77 -4.25
CA GLY A 24 21.97 -8.31 -4.10
C GLY A 24 21.35 -7.51 -5.25
N ILE A 25 20.42 -8.10 -6.00
CA ILE A 25 19.76 -7.43 -7.12
C ILE A 25 18.75 -6.40 -6.55
N PRO A 26 18.95 -5.09 -6.81
CA PRO A 26 18.14 -4.05 -6.19
C PRO A 26 16.74 -3.99 -6.78
N GLY A 27 15.80 -3.52 -5.95
CA GLY A 27 14.41 -3.30 -6.31
C GLY A 27 13.58 -4.58 -6.49
N ALA A 28 12.28 -4.42 -6.64
CA ALA A 28 11.33 -5.52 -6.80
C ALA A 28 10.29 -5.19 -7.86
N PRO A 29 9.82 -6.17 -8.66
CA PRO A 29 8.67 -5.94 -9.51
C PRO A 29 7.41 -5.76 -8.65
N ILE A 30 6.49 -4.89 -9.06
CA ILE A 30 5.23 -4.60 -8.32
C ILE A 30 4.50 -5.89 -7.89
N ARG A 31 4.38 -6.86 -8.81
CA ARG A 31 3.74 -8.16 -8.55
C ARG A 31 4.43 -9.03 -7.50
N ALA A 32 5.64 -8.71 -7.07
CA ALA A 32 6.32 -9.45 -6.01
C ALA A 32 5.80 -9.07 -4.63
N TYR A 33 5.14 -7.92 -4.46
CA TYR A 33 4.70 -7.45 -3.15
C TYR A 33 3.28 -6.90 -3.11
N ASP A 34 2.67 -6.53 -4.23
CA ASP A 34 1.41 -5.79 -4.21
C ASP A 34 0.18 -6.57 -3.67
N VAL A 35 -0.94 -5.86 -3.52
CA VAL A 35 -2.21 -6.43 -3.04
C VAL A 35 -2.96 -7.15 -4.14
N ILE A 36 -2.88 -6.65 -5.37
CA ILE A 36 -3.72 -7.16 -6.48
C ILE A 36 -3.25 -8.53 -6.96
N SER A 37 -1.94 -8.75 -7.03
CA SER A 37 -1.36 -9.94 -7.64
C SER A 37 -0.19 -10.56 -6.86
N GLY A 38 0.28 -9.86 -5.84
CA GLY A 38 1.53 -10.16 -5.16
C GLY A 38 1.37 -10.71 -3.76
N ALA A 39 2.51 -10.72 -3.07
CA ALA A 39 2.64 -11.35 -1.77
C ALA A 39 1.66 -10.78 -0.74
N SER A 40 1.33 -9.50 -0.79
CA SER A 40 0.45 -8.93 0.25
C SER A 40 -0.97 -9.46 0.12
N GLY A 41 -1.55 -9.44 -1.08
CA GLY A 41 -2.90 -9.98 -1.32
C GLY A 41 -3.01 -11.46 -0.95
N ILE A 42 -2.03 -12.26 -1.37
CA ILE A 42 -1.98 -13.68 -1.02
C ILE A 42 -1.79 -13.86 0.48
N GLY A 43 -0.92 -13.08 1.11
CA GLY A 43 -0.67 -13.09 2.54
C GLY A 43 -1.92 -12.81 3.36
N ARG A 44 -2.83 -11.94 2.89
CA ARG A 44 -4.13 -11.76 3.53
C ARG A 44 -4.99 -13.01 3.48
N TYR A 45 -5.03 -13.70 2.33
CA TYR A 45 -5.70 -14.99 2.24
C TYR A 45 -5.09 -15.99 3.24
N LEU A 46 -3.76 -16.10 3.32
CA LEU A 46 -3.10 -17.02 4.27
C LEU A 46 -3.40 -16.67 5.74
N LEU A 47 -3.52 -15.38 6.08
CA LEU A 47 -3.86 -14.91 7.42
C LEU A 47 -5.24 -15.39 7.87
N LEU A 48 -6.22 -15.41 6.97
CA LEU A 48 -7.59 -15.87 7.25
C LEU A 48 -7.70 -17.40 7.40
N HIS A 49 -6.64 -18.15 7.10
CA HIS A 49 -6.64 -19.62 7.10
C HIS A 49 -5.55 -20.18 8.03
N PRO A 50 -5.87 -20.50 9.30
CA PRO A 50 -4.89 -20.92 10.30
C PRO A 50 -3.92 -22.04 9.89
N ARG A 51 -4.39 -22.98 9.06
CA ARG A 51 -3.56 -24.05 8.51
C ARG A 51 -2.33 -23.56 7.71
N HIS A 52 -2.37 -22.32 7.23
CA HIS A 52 -1.32 -21.70 6.41
C HIS A 52 -0.41 -20.75 7.18
N HIS A 53 -0.57 -20.60 8.50
CA HIS A 53 0.17 -19.61 9.28
C HIS A 53 1.70 -19.80 9.24
N THR A 54 2.19 -21.03 9.05
CA THR A 54 3.62 -21.27 8.80
C THR A 54 4.09 -20.65 7.49
N LEU A 55 3.35 -20.84 6.40
CA LEU A 55 3.66 -20.24 5.10
C LEU A 55 3.52 -18.72 5.14
N LEU A 56 2.50 -18.21 5.86
CA LEU A 56 2.33 -16.78 6.11
C LEU A 56 3.58 -16.18 6.78
N ARG A 57 4.13 -16.81 7.83
CA ARG A 57 5.34 -16.27 8.49
C ARG A 57 6.53 -16.16 7.52
N HIS A 58 6.70 -17.11 6.61
CA HIS A 58 7.75 -17.00 5.58
C HIS A 58 7.49 -15.83 4.62
N LEU A 59 6.23 -15.61 4.25
CA LEU A 59 5.82 -14.48 3.40
C LEU A 59 6.03 -13.14 4.11
N LEU A 60 5.62 -13.02 5.37
CA LEU A 60 5.84 -11.81 6.18
C LEU A 60 7.32 -11.51 6.35
N ALA A 61 8.15 -12.54 6.62
CA ALA A 61 9.60 -12.38 6.71
C ALA A 61 10.22 -11.91 5.38
N TYR A 62 9.66 -12.29 4.23
CA TYR A 62 10.04 -11.73 2.94
C TYR A 62 9.65 -10.25 2.83
N LEU A 63 8.42 -9.87 3.21
CA LEU A 63 7.99 -8.47 3.17
C LEU A 63 8.80 -7.57 4.11
N VAL A 64 9.20 -8.07 5.28
CA VAL A 64 10.16 -7.38 6.15
C VAL A 64 11.51 -7.21 5.46
N ARG A 65 12.05 -8.28 4.85
CA ARG A 65 13.33 -8.18 4.14
C ARG A 65 13.27 -7.22 2.94
N LEU A 66 12.11 -7.10 2.29
CA LEU A 66 11.87 -6.19 1.17
C LEU A 66 12.01 -4.70 1.57
N THR A 67 11.79 -4.33 2.84
CA THR A 67 11.92 -2.93 3.27
C THR A 67 13.36 -2.47 3.42
N ALA A 68 14.32 -3.40 3.50
CA ALA A 68 15.73 -3.07 3.62
C ALA A 68 16.21 -2.19 2.43
N PRO A 69 16.86 -1.05 2.69
CA PRO A 69 17.33 -0.17 1.62
C PRO A 69 18.27 -0.87 0.63
N VAL A 70 18.21 -0.46 -0.63
CA VAL A 70 19.03 -0.98 -1.73
C VAL A 70 19.73 0.15 -2.48
N ALA A 71 20.86 -0.14 -3.11
CA ALA A 71 21.52 0.82 -3.98
C ALA A 71 20.93 0.74 -5.40
N ALA A 72 20.39 1.86 -5.90
CA ALA A 72 19.93 2.00 -7.27
C ALA A 72 20.47 3.31 -7.85
N HIS A 73 21.00 3.30 -9.08
CA HIS A 73 21.53 4.50 -9.75
C HIS A 73 22.54 5.32 -8.91
N GLY A 74 23.33 4.67 -8.06
CA GLY A 74 24.32 5.34 -7.21
C GLY A 74 23.75 6.03 -5.96
N VAL A 75 22.44 5.91 -5.71
CA VAL A 75 21.77 6.40 -4.51
C VAL A 75 21.16 5.24 -3.72
N THR A 76 21.02 5.43 -2.41
CA THR A 76 20.31 4.50 -1.54
C THR A 76 18.82 4.81 -1.61
N VAL A 77 18.01 3.82 -2.00
CA VAL A 77 16.55 3.92 -2.10
C VAL A 77 15.89 2.84 -1.25
N PRO A 78 14.60 2.98 -0.90
CA PRO A 78 13.87 1.91 -0.23
C PRO A 78 13.85 0.60 -1.04
N GLY A 79 13.84 -0.55 -0.34
CA GLY A 79 14.02 -1.85 -0.98
C GLY A 79 12.91 -2.30 -1.94
N TRP A 80 11.72 -1.70 -1.85
CA TRP A 80 10.61 -1.90 -2.79
C TRP A 80 10.69 -1.03 -4.05
N TRP A 81 11.84 -0.41 -4.31
CA TRP A 81 12.12 0.30 -5.55
C TRP A 81 11.71 -0.50 -6.78
N VAL A 82 10.92 0.10 -7.66
CA VAL A 82 10.53 -0.54 -8.93
C VAL A 82 11.42 0.01 -10.03
N SER A 83 12.42 -0.77 -10.42
CA SER A 83 13.21 -0.48 -11.62
C SER A 83 12.32 -0.63 -12.86
N THR A 84 12.38 0.33 -13.77
CA THR A 84 11.67 0.21 -15.04
C THR A 84 12.42 -0.72 -15.98
N VAL A 85 11.72 -1.73 -16.48
CA VAL A 85 12.03 -2.28 -17.80
C VAL A 85 11.44 -1.28 -18.80
N PRO A 86 12.18 -0.82 -19.83
CA PRO A 86 11.65 0.12 -20.82
C PRO A 86 10.32 -0.41 -21.38
N ASN A 87 9.24 0.35 -21.21
CA ASN A 87 7.95 0.05 -21.83
C ASN A 87 7.88 0.83 -23.16
N PRO A 88 7.91 0.17 -24.32
CA PRO A 88 7.87 0.86 -25.61
C PRO A 88 6.57 1.66 -25.82
N ALA A 89 5.48 1.27 -25.16
CA ALA A 89 4.19 1.97 -25.23
C ALA A 89 4.12 3.20 -24.30
N ARG A 90 5.00 3.28 -23.30
CA ARG A 90 5.11 4.40 -22.35
C ARG A 90 6.58 4.70 -22.04
N PRO A 91 7.37 5.15 -23.04
CA PRO A 91 8.82 5.28 -22.91
C PRO A 91 9.26 6.39 -21.94
N HIS A 92 8.33 7.23 -21.48
CA HIS A 92 8.59 8.37 -20.59
C HIS A 92 8.10 8.15 -19.15
N ASP A 93 7.45 7.02 -18.83
CA ASP A 93 6.98 6.75 -17.47
C ASP A 93 8.17 6.28 -16.61
N PHE A 94 8.77 7.20 -15.85
CA PHE A 94 9.78 6.94 -14.80
C PHE A 94 11.07 6.26 -15.34
N PRO A 95 11.90 6.97 -16.12
CA PRO A 95 13.04 6.40 -16.82
C PRO A 95 14.09 5.80 -15.89
N CYS A 96 14.21 6.32 -14.66
CA CYS A 96 15.13 5.79 -13.65
C CYS A 96 14.46 4.80 -12.68
N GLY A 97 13.14 4.63 -12.76
CA GLY A 97 12.33 3.84 -11.82
C GLY A 97 11.52 4.69 -10.86
N ARG A 98 10.79 4.05 -9.95
CA ARG A 98 9.92 4.73 -8.98
C ARG A 98 9.62 3.93 -7.72
N LEU A 99 9.17 4.61 -6.67
CA LEU A 99 8.44 4.01 -5.55
C LEU A 99 6.94 4.06 -5.84
N ASN A 100 6.19 3.03 -5.44
CA ASN A 100 4.73 3.08 -5.38
C ASN A 100 4.31 3.13 -3.92
N LEU A 101 3.59 4.19 -3.54
CA LEU A 101 3.11 4.43 -2.17
C LEU A 101 1.61 4.18 -2.03
N GLY A 102 0.95 3.67 -3.07
CA GLY A 102 -0.47 3.32 -3.04
C GLY A 102 -0.75 2.03 -2.26
N LEU A 103 -2.02 1.78 -1.95
CA LEU A 103 -2.46 0.55 -1.30
C LEU A 103 -2.46 -0.63 -2.29
N ALA A 104 -2.97 -0.42 -3.51
CA ALA A 104 -3.17 -1.52 -4.46
C ALA A 104 -1.85 -2.10 -4.99
N HIS A 105 -0.92 -1.22 -5.39
CA HIS A 105 0.32 -1.55 -6.08
C HIS A 105 1.59 -1.12 -5.32
N GLY A 106 1.43 -0.53 -4.13
CA GLY A 106 2.50 0.11 -3.40
C GLY A 106 2.75 -0.49 -2.03
N ILE A 107 3.69 0.14 -1.32
CA ILE A 107 4.21 -0.33 -0.04
C ILE A 107 3.18 -0.32 1.10
N CYS A 108 2.09 0.44 0.93
CA CYS A 108 0.99 0.45 1.88
C CYS A 108 0.31 -0.92 1.97
N GLY A 109 0.26 -1.71 0.89
CA GLY A 109 -0.22 -3.09 0.92
C GLY A 109 0.57 -3.98 1.89
N PRO A 110 1.89 -4.15 1.68
CA PRO A 110 2.76 -4.86 2.62
C PRO A 110 2.65 -4.37 4.07
N MET A 111 2.65 -3.05 4.28
CA MET A 111 2.55 -2.46 5.61
C MET A 111 1.25 -2.84 6.31
N THR A 112 0.11 -2.76 5.61
CA THR A 112 -1.18 -3.15 6.17
C THR A 112 -1.23 -4.64 6.52
N LEU A 113 -0.69 -5.52 5.66
CA LEU A 113 -0.62 -6.95 5.97
C LEU A 113 0.23 -7.23 7.22
N LEU A 114 1.38 -6.55 7.37
CA LEU A 114 2.26 -6.69 8.54
C LEU A 114 1.53 -6.25 9.82
N ALA A 115 0.87 -5.09 9.80
CA ALA A 115 0.07 -4.60 10.94
C ALA A 115 -1.00 -5.61 11.37
N PHE A 116 -1.52 -6.40 10.44
CA PHE A 116 -2.59 -7.34 10.73
C PHE A 116 -2.18 -8.69 11.19
N ALA A 117 -1.08 -9.18 10.64
CA ALA A 117 -0.41 -10.30 11.23
C ALA A 117 -0.15 -10.00 12.71
N ARG A 118 0.35 -8.80 13.03
CA ARG A 118 0.56 -8.35 14.42
C ARG A 118 -0.73 -8.33 15.25
N GLN A 119 -1.80 -7.70 14.77
CA GLN A 119 -3.10 -7.67 15.47
C GLN A 119 -3.70 -9.07 15.68
N ALA A 120 -3.38 -10.02 14.80
CA ALA A 120 -3.75 -11.43 14.94
C ALA A 120 -2.78 -12.25 15.81
N GLY A 121 -1.75 -11.63 16.40
CA GLY A 121 -0.73 -12.31 17.22
C GLY A 121 0.32 -13.08 16.42
N ILE A 122 0.39 -12.90 15.10
CA ILE A 122 1.37 -13.53 14.21
C ILE A 122 2.50 -12.53 13.94
N ARG A 123 3.62 -12.72 14.64
CA ARG A 123 4.80 -11.86 14.54
C ARG A 123 5.94 -12.53 13.78
N VAL A 124 6.79 -11.74 13.15
CA VAL A 124 8.08 -12.17 12.58
C VAL A 124 9.19 -11.20 12.98
N PRO A 125 10.45 -11.63 13.11
CA PRO A 125 11.54 -10.71 13.44
C PRO A 125 11.63 -9.55 12.45
N GLY A 126 11.73 -8.32 12.95
CA GLY A 126 11.84 -7.11 12.13
C GLY A 126 10.52 -6.49 11.68
N ASP A 127 9.35 -7.01 12.10
CA ASP A 127 8.05 -6.48 11.67
C ASP A 127 7.74 -5.08 12.20
N ASP A 128 8.15 -4.77 13.44
CA ASP A 128 8.05 -3.43 14.03
C ASP A 128 8.88 -2.41 13.24
N GLU A 129 10.14 -2.72 12.99
CA GLU A 129 11.08 -1.86 12.27
C GLU A 129 10.66 -1.67 10.82
N ALA A 130 10.12 -2.70 10.17
CA ALA A 130 9.61 -2.61 8.81
C ALA A 130 8.40 -1.66 8.72
N ILE A 131 7.42 -1.78 9.62
CA ILE A 131 6.27 -0.87 9.65
C ILE A 131 6.71 0.56 9.93
N ALA A 132 7.58 0.76 10.92
CA ALA A 132 8.08 2.09 11.27
C ALA A 132 8.84 2.73 10.09
N SER A 133 9.72 1.97 9.43
CA SER A 133 10.47 2.44 8.26
C SER A 133 9.56 2.85 7.11
N ILE A 134 8.50 2.08 6.82
CA ILE A 134 7.55 2.45 5.78
C ILE A 134 6.77 3.71 6.18
N ALA A 135 6.34 3.81 7.44
CA ALA A 135 5.60 4.96 7.93
C ALA A 135 6.43 6.27 7.84
N GLU A 136 7.71 6.23 8.23
CA GLU A 136 8.60 7.39 8.11
C GLU A 136 8.84 7.77 6.63
N GLU A 137 8.95 6.80 5.73
CA GLU A 137 9.04 7.07 4.29
C GLU A 137 7.76 7.75 3.76
N LEU A 138 6.58 7.29 4.17
CA LEU A 138 5.30 7.92 3.77
C LEU A 138 5.18 9.35 4.30
N LEU A 139 5.64 9.61 5.53
CA LEU A 139 5.65 10.94 6.13
C LEU A 139 6.61 11.88 5.41
N THR A 140 7.70 11.36 4.82
CA THR A 140 8.68 12.15 4.07
C THR A 140 8.05 12.82 2.84
N TYR A 141 7.17 12.11 2.13
CA TYR A 141 6.48 12.65 0.94
C TYR A 141 5.12 13.26 1.24
N GLN A 142 4.79 13.44 2.52
CA GLN A 142 3.52 14.03 2.92
C GLN A 142 3.56 15.55 2.71
N ASP A 143 2.60 16.07 1.94
CA ASP A 143 2.43 17.51 1.74
C ASP A 143 1.84 18.19 3.00
N GLU A 144 1.82 19.53 3.02
CA GLU A 144 1.24 20.35 4.11
C GLU A 144 -0.23 20.02 4.42
N ARG A 145 -0.86 19.31 3.50
CA ARG A 145 -2.25 18.94 3.37
C ARG A 145 -2.48 17.53 3.96
N GLY A 146 -1.43 16.78 4.28
CA GLY A 146 -1.49 15.41 4.81
C GLY A 146 -1.57 14.32 3.75
N GLN A 147 -1.42 14.67 2.46
CA GLN A 147 -1.46 13.73 1.34
C GLN A 147 -0.05 13.33 0.96
N TRP A 148 0.13 12.08 0.56
CA TRP A 148 1.35 11.62 -0.11
C TRP A 148 1.02 11.19 -1.54
N PRO A 149 1.97 11.31 -2.48
CA PRO A 149 1.77 10.91 -3.87
C PRO A 149 1.55 9.40 -3.97
N GLY A 150 0.82 8.94 -4.99
CA GLY A 150 0.68 7.50 -5.26
C GLY A 150 1.98 6.85 -5.73
N THR A 151 2.92 7.63 -6.27
CA THR A 151 4.19 7.18 -6.84
C THR A 151 5.21 8.31 -6.75
N VAL A 152 6.47 7.98 -6.47
CA VAL A 152 7.59 8.93 -6.39
C VAL A 152 8.67 8.50 -7.38
N ALA A 153 9.06 9.39 -8.30
CA ALA A 153 10.12 9.11 -9.28
C ALA A 153 11.50 9.14 -8.61
N LEU A 154 12.53 8.55 -9.22
CA LEU A 154 13.88 8.59 -8.65
C LEU A 154 14.37 10.03 -8.56
N GLU A 155 14.05 10.80 -9.59
CA GLU A 155 14.42 12.18 -9.76
C GLU A 155 13.94 13.02 -8.58
N ASP A 156 12.73 12.76 -8.07
CA ASP A 156 12.14 13.46 -6.94
C ASP A 156 12.80 13.07 -5.61
N ILE A 157 13.25 11.81 -5.48
CA ILE A 157 14.04 11.34 -4.32
C ILE A 157 15.41 12.05 -4.28
N VAL A 158 15.97 12.38 -5.44
CA VAL A 158 17.29 13.03 -5.55
C VAL A 158 17.19 14.55 -5.42
N LEU A 159 16.03 15.16 -5.71
CA LEU A 159 15.89 16.60 -5.89
C LEU A 159 15.01 17.32 -4.84
N ASP A 160 14.51 16.66 -3.79
CA ASP A 160 13.59 17.26 -2.79
C ASP A 160 12.42 18.03 -3.47
N GLY A 161 11.80 17.45 -4.51
CA GLY A 161 10.85 18.13 -5.41
C GLY A 161 9.36 17.97 -5.06
N GLU A 162 8.54 18.98 -5.44
CA GLU A 162 7.08 19.05 -5.23
C GLU A 162 6.27 17.98 -5.99
N ASN A 163 5.25 17.41 -5.32
CA ASN A 163 4.44 16.28 -5.79
C ASN A 163 3.14 16.66 -6.55
N ASP A 164 2.74 15.81 -7.50
CA ASP A 164 1.51 15.92 -8.32
C ASP A 164 0.19 15.74 -7.51
N PRO A 165 -0.96 16.29 -7.95
CA PRO A 165 -2.21 16.23 -7.21
C PRO A 165 -2.83 14.82 -7.17
N VAL A 166 -3.18 14.37 -5.96
CA VAL A 166 -3.67 13.03 -5.63
C VAL A 166 -5.19 12.86 -5.83
N GLU A 167 -5.59 11.78 -6.51
CA GLU A 167 -6.97 11.39 -6.81
C GLU A 167 -7.83 11.04 -5.56
N PRO A 168 -9.17 10.94 -5.65
CA PRO A 168 -10.04 10.65 -4.49
C PRO A 168 -10.14 9.17 -4.08
N GLY A 169 -9.75 8.23 -4.94
CA GLY A 169 -10.00 6.78 -4.76
C GLY A 169 -9.20 6.09 -3.64
N LEU A 170 -9.49 4.81 -3.41
CA LEU A 170 -8.84 4.03 -2.34
C LEU A 170 -7.46 3.47 -2.75
N CYS A 171 -7.27 3.17 -4.04
CA CYS A 171 -6.04 2.54 -4.54
C CYS A 171 -4.80 3.45 -4.51
N HIS A 172 -4.97 4.74 -4.82
CA HIS A 172 -3.88 5.73 -4.94
C HIS A 172 -4.32 7.14 -4.51
N GLY A 173 -5.35 7.25 -3.65
CA GLY A 173 -6.05 8.50 -3.40
C GLY A 173 -6.36 8.83 -1.95
N ARG A 174 -7.06 9.95 -1.72
CA ARG A 174 -7.38 10.52 -0.40
C ARG A 174 -8.03 9.52 0.56
N ALA A 175 -8.89 8.63 0.06
CA ALA A 175 -9.52 7.60 0.87
C ALA A 175 -8.53 6.51 1.33
N GLY A 176 -7.56 6.14 0.49
CA GLY A 176 -6.48 5.23 0.86
C GLY A 176 -5.59 5.81 1.97
N ALA A 177 -5.29 7.10 1.88
CA ALA A 177 -4.52 7.81 2.90
C ALA A 177 -5.24 7.85 4.26
N LEU A 178 -6.51 8.27 4.30
CA LEU A 178 -7.30 8.27 5.54
C LEU A 178 -7.33 6.88 6.19
N HIS A 179 -7.60 5.85 5.38
CA HIS A 179 -7.73 4.50 5.88
C HIS A 179 -6.41 3.97 6.45
N LEU A 180 -5.30 4.16 5.74
CA LEU A 180 -3.99 3.71 6.17
C LEU A 180 -3.49 4.44 7.41
N THR A 181 -3.66 5.77 7.46
CA THR A 181 -3.33 6.56 8.65
C THR A 181 -4.12 6.07 9.85
N SER A 182 -5.39 5.66 9.67
CA SER A 182 -6.21 5.10 10.75
C SER A 182 -5.68 3.77 11.26
N VAL A 183 -5.26 2.86 10.36
CA VAL A 183 -4.65 1.59 10.74
C VAL A 183 -3.35 1.81 11.50
N LEU A 184 -2.47 2.68 10.98
CA LEU A 184 -1.18 2.97 11.60
C LEU A 184 -1.34 3.65 12.95
N ALA A 185 -2.17 4.68 13.05
CA ALA A 185 -2.45 5.37 14.30
C ALA A 185 -2.94 4.40 15.39
N HIS A 186 -3.73 3.40 15.01
CA HIS A 186 -4.20 2.36 15.92
C HIS A 186 -3.08 1.40 16.33
N ASP A 187 -2.26 0.94 15.40
CA ASP A 187 -1.24 -0.09 15.64
C ASP A 187 0.02 0.45 16.33
N THR A 188 0.45 1.67 15.99
CA THR A 188 1.66 2.29 16.54
C THR A 188 1.37 3.18 17.74
N GLY A 189 0.14 3.68 17.89
CA GLY A 189 -0.21 4.69 18.89
C GLY A 189 0.45 6.06 18.63
N ASP A 190 0.99 6.29 17.43
CA ASP A 190 1.69 7.54 17.10
C ASP A 190 0.72 8.74 17.12
N ALA A 191 0.93 9.63 18.09
CA ALA A 191 0.10 10.81 18.28
C ALA A 191 0.09 11.76 17.06
N ARG A 192 1.16 11.77 16.25
CA ARG A 192 1.23 12.55 15.01
C ARG A 192 0.19 12.04 14.00
N LEU A 193 0.11 10.72 13.84
CA LEU A 193 -0.85 10.08 12.93
C LEU A 193 -2.29 10.23 13.43
N VAL A 194 -2.51 10.05 14.73
CA VAL A 194 -3.84 10.27 15.36
C VAL A 194 -4.33 11.70 15.11
N ALA A 195 -3.48 12.70 15.28
CA ALA A 195 -3.83 14.11 15.11
C ALA A 195 -4.21 14.48 13.67
N GLN A 196 -3.75 13.72 12.67
CA GLN A 196 -4.04 13.97 11.26
C GLN A 196 -5.41 13.42 10.80
N LEU A 197 -5.95 12.42 11.50
CA LEU A 197 -7.16 11.70 11.06
C LEU A 197 -8.37 12.61 10.79
N PRO A 198 -8.72 13.58 11.66
CA PRO A 198 -9.86 14.45 11.40
C PRO A 198 -9.71 15.28 10.13
N ARG A 199 -8.52 15.83 9.90
CA ARG A 199 -8.20 16.62 8.71
C ARG A 199 -8.23 15.78 7.43
N LEU A 200 -7.75 14.53 7.49
CA LEU A 200 -7.84 13.61 6.35
C LEU A 200 -9.30 13.25 6.03
N ALA A 201 -10.12 13.05 7.07
CA ALA A 201 -11.55 12.77 6.90
C ALA A 201 -12.31 13.93 6.27
N GLU A 202 -12.14 15.16 6.78
CA GLU A 202 -12.70 16.39 6.19
C GLU A 202 -12.34 16.52 4.71
N ARG A 203 -11.11 16.19 4.36
CA ARG A 203 -10.60 16.29 2.99
C ARG A 203 -11.17 15.24 2.05
N VAL A 204 -11.52 14.06 2.55
CA VAL A 204 -12.29 13.07 1.79
C VAL A 204 -13.74 13.55 1.61
N LEU A 205 -14.29 14.29 2.58
CA LEU A 205 -15.63 14.86 2.52
C LEU A 205 -15.74 16.11 1.61
N ASP A 206 -14.69 16.93 1.50
CA ASP A 206 -14.63 18.19 0.74
C ASP A 206 -14.34 18.04 -0.78
N LEU A 207 -14.58 16.85 -1.37
CA LEU A 207 -14.42 16.67 -2.81
C LEU A 207 -15.53 17.42 -3.60
N PRO A 208 -15.21 18.13 -4.72
CA PRO A 208 -16.18 18.91 -5.46
C PRO A 208 -17.37 18.07 -5.92
N THR A 209 -18.58 18.54 -5.62
CA THR A 209 -19.82 17.77 -5.75
C THR A 209 -20.97 18.65 -6.23
N PRO A 210 -21.25 18.67 -7.55
CA PRO A 210 -22.53 19.22 -7.99
C PRO A 210 -23.51 18.21 -8.61
N GLU A 211 -23.10 17.05 -9.17
CA GLU A 211 -24.02 16.29 -10.05
C GLU A 211 -24.08 14.75 -9.91
N HIS A 212 -23.48 14.13 -8.90
CA HIS A 212 -23.48 12.65 -8.79
C HIS A 212 -24.21 12.09 -7.55
N PRO A 213 -25.07 11.06 -7.72
CA PRO A 213 -25.97 10.54 -6.67
C PRO A 213 -25.27 9.94 -5.44
N PHE A 214 -23.97 9.68 -5.51
CA PHE A 214 -23.17 9.10 -4.41
C PHE A 214 -22.03 9.99 -3.91
N ARG A 215 -22.00 11.27 -4.31
CA ARG A 215 -21.10 12.33 -3.80
C ARG A 215 -19.58 12.13 -3.96
N PHE A 216 -19.12 11.10 -4.67
CA PHE A 216 -17.70 10.91 -4.95
C PHE A 216 -17.46 10.65 -6.44
N ALA A 217 -16.74 11.56 -7.12
CA ALA A 217 -16.39 11.42 -8.52
C ALA A 217 -14.95 11.87 -8.77
N ARG A 218 -14.27 11.21 -9.73
CA ARG A 218 -13.01 11.71 -10.29
C ARG A 218 -13.32 12.87 -11.23
N GLU A 219 -12.62 13.98 -11.08
CA GLU A 219 -12.41 14.91 -12.19
C GLU A 219 -11.69 14.13 -13.30
N ASN A 220 -12.17 14.22 -14.54
CA ASN A 220 -11.55 13.70 -15.78
C ASN A 220 -11.78 12.28 -16.33
N THR A 221 -12.79 11.47 -15.94
CA THR A 221 -13.15 10.31 -16.81
C THR A 221 -14.65 10.01 -16.93
N SER A 222 -15.24 10.40 -18.07
CA SER A 222 -16.57 10.01 -18.61
C SER A 222 -17.79 10.31 -17.73
N SER A 223 -18.93 10.58 -18.38
CA SER A 223 -20.22 11.00 -17.79
C SER A 223 -20.92 10.00 -16.85
N ARG A 224 -20.25 8.92 -16.44
CA ARG A 224 -20.81 7.91 -15.53
C ARG A 224 -20.00 7.82 -14.23
N PRO A 225 -20.63 7.99 -13.05
CA PRO A 225 -19.95 7.86 -11.77
C PRO A 225 -19.42 6.43 -11.60
N ARG A 226 -18.15 6.30 -11.22
CA ARG A 226 -17.56 5.00 -10.84
C ARG A 226 -18.07 4.62 -9.45
N LEU A 227 -18.90 3.59 -9.38
CA LEU A 227 -19.49 3.07 -8.14
C LEU A 227 -18.65 1.96 -7.49
N GLY A 228 -17.55 1.59 -8.14
CA GLY A 228 -16.73 0.44 -7.77
C GLY A 228 -16.00 0.59 -6.44
N PHE A 229 -15.51 -0.55 -5.95
CA PHE A 229 -14.85 -0.69 -4.66
C PHE A 229 -13.44 -0.09 -4.60
N LEU A 230 -12.64 -0.25 -5.66
CA LEU A 230 -11.23 0.15 -5.69
C LEU A 230 -11.03 1.64 -6.05
N ASP A 231 -11.76 2.10 -7.07
CA ASP A 231 -11.59 3.44 -7.66
C ASP A 231 -12.91 4.24 -7.67
N GLY A 232 -13.85 3.93 -6.78
CA GLY A 232 -15.20 4.48 -6.82
C GLY A 232 -15.81 4.79 -5.45
N ALA A 233 -17.05 5.30 -5.49
CA ALA A 233 -17.76 5.83 -4.33
C ALA A 233 -17.92 4.83 -3.17
N ALA A 234 -18.01 3.52 -3.47
CA ALA A 234 -18.12 2.50 -2.44
C ALA A 234 -16.86 2.41 -1.57
N GLY A 235 -15.65 2.40 -2.15
CA GLY A 235 -14.40 2.37 -1.38
C GLY A 235 -14.20 3.61 -0.50
N ILE A 236 -14.65 4.77 -0.98
CA ILE A 236 -14.55 6.05 -0.26
C ILE A 236 -15.51 6.07 0.94
N ALA A 237 -16.77 5.67 0.73
CA ALA A 237 -17.75 5.58 1.81
C ALA A 237 -17.31 4.59 2.91
N LEU A 238 -16.67 3.50 2.52
CA LEU A 238 -16.17 2.48 3.42
C LEU A 238 -14.98 2.98 4.27
N ALA A 239 -14.05 3.74 3.70
CA ALA A 239 -12.97 4.40 4.46
C ALA A 239 -13.50 5.42 5.49
N LEU A 240 -14.53 6.19 5.13
CA LEU A 240 -15.18 7.14 6.04
C LEU A 240 -15.96 6.45 7.16
N HIS A 241 -16.70 5.39 6.83
CA HIS A 241 -17.43 4.58 7.81
C HIS A 241 -16.48 3.97 8.85
N ARG A 242 -15.31 3.48 8.42
CA ARG A 242 -14.25 2.99 9.30
C ARG A 242 -13.74 4.06 10.26
N TYR A 243 -13.44 5.26 9.74
CA TYR A 243 -13.01 6.37 10.58
C TYR A 243 -14.07 6.75 11.64
N ALA A 244 -15.35 6.76 11.25
CA ALA A 244 -16.46 7.16 12.13
C ALA A 244 -16.77 6.13 13.24
N ASP A 245 -16.74 4.84 12.92
CA ASP A 245 -17.17 3.76 13.85
C ASP A 245 -16.03 3.21 14.72
N GLY A 246 -14.79 3.66 14.49
CA GLY A 246 -13.61 3.17 15.19
C GLY A 246 -13.23 1.73 14.80
N PRO A 247 -12.32 1.07 15.57
CA PRO A 247 -11.69 -0.20 15.18
C PRO A 247 -12.61 -1.44 15.26
N GLN A 248 -13.74 -1.49 14.53
CA GLN A 248 -14.58 -2.69 14.35
C GLN A 248 -14.22 -3.52 13.10
N ARG A 249 -14.27 -4.86 13.20
CA ARG A 249 -14.01 -5.76 12.06
C ARG A 249 -15.24 -5.88 11.16
N THR A 250 -15.12 -5.47 9.90
CA THR A 250 -16.19 -5.61 8.90
C THR A 250 -15.73 -6.46 7.71
N ILE A 251 -16.69 -7.17 7.10
CA ILE A 251 -16.43 -8.23 6.10
C ILE A 251 -15.89 -7.70 4.76
N TRP A 252 -16.12 -6.43 4.45
CA TRP A 252 -15.60 -5.80 3.22
C TRP A 252 -14.12 -5.43 3.34
N GLU A 253 -13.62 -5.16 4.55
CA GLU A 253 -12.21 -4.88 4.81
C GLU A 253 -11.33 -6.10 4.47
N ALA A 254 -11.86 -7.32 4.54
CA ALA A 254 -11.15 -8.53 4.11
C ALA A 254 -10.76 -8.50 2.62
N ALA A 255 -11.53 -7.80 1.78
CA ALA A 255 -11.22 -7.61 0.37
C ALA A 255 -10.17 -6.52 0.11
N LEU A 256 -9.81 -5.72 1.11
CA LEU A 256 -8.76 -4.67 1.07
C LEU A 256 -7.58 -4.95 1.99
N MET A 257 -7.58 -6.13 2.60
CA MET A 257 -6.65 -6.47 3.67
C MET A 257 -6.71 -5.46 4.82
N VAL A 258 -7.90 -5.03 5.31
CA VAL A 258 -8.05 -4.06 6.43
C VAL A 258 -8.85 -4.50 7.72
N CYS A 259 -8.90 -5.79 8.12
CA CYS A 259 -9.29 -6.22 9.49
C CYS A 259 -8.22 -6.93 10.35
#